data_AF-A0A3F2V445-F1
#
_entry.id   AF-A0A3F2V445-F1
#
_cell.length_a   1.000
_cell.length_b   1.000
_cell.length_c   1.000
_cell.angle_alpha   90.00
_cell.angle_beta   90.00
_cell.angle_gamma   90.00
#
_symmetry.space_group_name_H-M   'P 1'
#
loop_
_entity.id
_entity.type
_entity.pdbx_description
1 polymer ?
#
loop_
_entity_poly.entity_id
_entity_poly.type
_entity_poly.pdbx_seq_one_letter_code
_entity_poly.pdbx_strand_id
1 'polypeptide(L)'
;MSNLLWEGVNLMVVGMGAVFVFLMLLVFTTSVMSALVARFLPQPNHPVVTETPTPARATGTDNSTLMAVITAAIHQHRSRHK
;
A
#
# COMPACT_ATOMS: atom_id res chain seq x y z
N MET A 1 -14.23 9.90 48.00
CA MET A 1 -13.00 10.16 47.21
C MET A 1 -12.82 9.16 46.06
N SER A 2 -13.07 7.87 46.26
CA SER A 2 -13.01 6.84 45.20
C SER A 2 -13.96 7.09 44.01
N ASN A 3 -15.13 7.69 44.25
CA ASN A 3 -16.15 7.88 43.21
C ASN A 3 -15.74 8.89 42.12
N LEU A 4 -15.11 10.01 42.50
CA LEU A 4 -14.65 11.02 41.54
C LEU A 4 -13.52 10.50 40.64
N LEU A 5 -12.65 9.64 41.18
CA LEU A 5 -11.59 9.01 40.41
C LEU A 5 -12.18 8.04 39.37
N TRP A 6 -13.22 7.29 39.76
CA TRP A 6 -13.97 6.42 38.85
C TRP A 6 -14.71 7.19 37.76
N GLU A 7 -15.35 8.30 38.12
CA GLU A 7 -16.00 9.21 37.18
C GLU A 7 -15.00 9.76 36.15
N GLY A 8 -13.81 10.18 36.61
CA GLY A 8 -12.75 10.68 35.75
C GLY A 8 -12.20 9.63 34.79
N VAL A 9 -12.03 8.39 35.25
CA VAL A 9 -11.63 7.26 34.39
C VAL A 9 -12.71 6.97 33.36
N ASN A 10 -13.99 6.94 33.76
CA ASN A 10 -15.10 6.72 32.84
C ASN A 10 -15.14 7.81 31.75
N LEU A 11 -14.97 9.08 32.14
CA LEU A 11 -14.91 10.20 31.21
C LEU A 11 -13.73 10.09 30.24
N MET A 12 -12.56 9.65 30.72
CA MET A 12 -11.38 9.43 29.88
C MET A 12 -11.63 8.31 28.86
N VAL A 13 -12.23 7.19 29.28
CA VAL A 13 -12.56 6.07 28.38
C VAL A 13 -13.56 6.52 27.32
N VAL A 14 -14.60 7.28 27.68
CA VAL A 14 -15.58 7.80 26.73
C VAL A 14 -14.93 8.78 25.75
N GLY A 15 -14.13 9.73 26.24
CA GLY A 15 -13.45 10.71 25.40
C GLY A 15 -12.43 10.07 24.45
N MET A 16 -11.57 9.20 24.98
CA MET A 16 -10.57 8.49 24.19
C MET A 16 -11.21 7.52 23.20
N GLY A 17 -12.28 6.83 23.59
CA GLY A 17 -13.05 5.93 22.72
C GLY A 17 -13.72 6.67 21.57
N ALA A 18 -14.35 7.81 21.83
CA ALA A 18 -14.97 8.63 20.79
C ALA A 18 -13.94 9.14 19.76
N VAL A 19 -12.78 9.64 20.23
CA VAL A 19 -11.69 10.06 19.34
C VAL A 19 -11.15 8.89 18.54
N PHE A 20 -10.94 7.72 19.17
CA PHE A 20 -10.49 6.51 18.47
C PHE A 20 -11.46 6.10 17.37
N VAL A 21 -12.76 6.02 17.66
CA VAL A 21 -13.79 5.67 16.66
C VAL A 21 -13.80 6.69 15.51
N PHE A 22 -13.71 7.99 15.83
CA PHE A 22 -13.66 9.04 14.82
C PHE A 22 -12.43 8.91 13.92
N LEU A 23 -11.24 8.69 14.49
CA LEU A 23 -10.03 8.46 13.71
C LEU A 23 -10.12 7.19 12.88
N MET A 24 -10.68 6.10 13.39
CA MET A 24 -10.85 4.87 12.61
C MET A 24 -11.80 5.08 11.43
N LEU A 25 -12.86 5.86 11.60
CA LEU A 25 -13.76 6.24 10.52
C LEU A 25 -13.03 7.08 9.46
N LEU A 26 -12.21 8.05 9.89
CA LEU A 26 -11.39 8.85 8.96
C LEU A 26 -10.37 8.01 8.21
N VAL A 27 -9.65 7.12 8.90
CA VAL A 27 -8.68 6.21 8.27
C VAL A 27 -9.38 5.31 7.26
N PHE A 28 -10.54 4.74 7.61
CA PHE A 28 -11.32 3.91 6.70
C PHE A 28 -11.77 4.69 5.46
N THR A 29 -12.29 5.90 5.65
CA THR A 29 -12.70 6.78 4.54
C THR A 29 -11.54 7.11 3.63
N THR A 30 -10.38 7.45 4.20
CA THR A 30 -9.18 7.79 3.44
C THR A 30 -8.61 6.56 2.72
N SER A 31 -8.70 5.38 3.34
CA SER A 31 -8.33 4.10 2.73
C SER A 31 -9.24 3.74 1.56
N VAL A 32 -10.56 3.92 1.69
CA VAL A 32 -11.52 3.75 0.60
C VAL A 32 -11.20 4.72 -0.54
N MET A 33 -10.94 5.99 -0.23
CA MET A 33 -10.52 6.97 -1.23
C MET A 33 -9.22 6.55 -1.92
N SER A 34 -8.22 6.06 -1.17
CA SER A 34 -6.96 5.55 -1.70
C SER A 34 -7.18 4.33 -2.62
N ALA A 35 -8.03 3.39 -2.23
CA ALA A 35 -8.37 2.21 -3.01
C ALA A 35 -9.15 2.57 -4.29
N LEU A 36 -10.06 3.52 -4.20
CA LEU A 36 -10.76 4.07 -5.36
C LEU A 36 -9.78 4.73 -6.32
N VAL A 37 -8.88 5.57 -5.81
CA VAL A 37 -7.84 6.21 -6.61
C VAL A 37 -6.97 5.15 -7.29
N ALA A 38 -6.48 4.14 -6.57
CA ALA A 38 -5.66 3.07 -7.14
C ALA A 38 -6.40 2.23 -8.22
N ARG A 39 -7.73 2.07 -8.08
CA ARG A 39 -8.55 1.29 -9.02
C ARG A 39 -8.99 2.09 -10.25
N PHE A 40 -9.34 3.37 -10.07
CA PHE A 40 -9.88 4.23 -11.13
C PHE A 40 -8.80 5.04 -11.86
N LEU A 41 -7.67 5.30 -11.20
CA LEU A 41 -6.46 5.79 -11.83
C LEU A 41 -5.44 4.64 -11.78
N PRO A 42 -5.44 3.71 -12.75
CA PRO A 42 -4.31 2.82 -12.98
C PRO A 42 -3.01 3.64 -12.99
N GLN A 43 -2.31 3.61 -11.86
CA GLN A 43 -0.92 4.01 -11.81
C GLN A 43 -0.24 3.14 -12.86
N PRO A 44 0.45 3.72 -13.87
CA PRO A 44 1.41 2.97 -14.65
C PRO A 44 2.26 2.24 -13.62
N ASN A 45 2.39 0.92 -13.74
CA ASN A 45 3.12 0.07 -12.81
C ASN A 45 4.54 0.61 -12.58
N HIS A 46 4.70 1.59 -11.70
CA HIS A 46 5.95 1.81 -11.04
C HIS A 46 5.95 0.72 -9.98
N PRO A 47 6.78 -0.33 -10.13
CA PRO A 47 6.98 -1.23 -9.04
C PRO A 47 7.37 -0.33 -7.87
N VAL A 48 6.57 -0.33 -6.81
CA VAL A 48 7.03 0.17 -5.53
C VAL A 48 8.19 -0.75 -5.21
N VAL A 49 9.39 -0.32 -5.58
CA VAL A 49 10.62 -0.92 -5.14
C VAL A 49 10.56 -0.69 -3.65
N THR A 50 10.10 -1.69 -2.92
CA THR A 50 10.45 -1.82 -1.52
C THR A 50 11.97 -1.79 -1.52
N GLU A 51 12.53 -0.63 -1.18
CA GLU A 51 13.97 -0.44 -1.00
C GLU A 51 14.39 -1.35 0.16
N THR A 52 14.59 -2.62 -0.16
CA THR A 52 15.40 -3.49 0.67
C THR A 52 16.83 -3.05 0.38
N PRO A 53 17.61 -2.59 1.38
CA PRO A 53 18.99 -2.21 1.16
C PRO A 53 19.78 -3.47 0.81
N THR A 54 19.87 -3.79 -0.48
CA THR A 54 20.67 -4.90 -1.00
C THR A 54 22.04 -4.33 -1.38
N PRO A 55 23.14 -4.89 -0.86
CA PRO A 55 24.47 -4.41 -1.18
C PRO A 55 24.74 -4.61 -2.67
N ALA A 56 25.21 -3.54 -3.31
CA ALA A 56 25.57 -3.52 -4.72
C ALA A 56 26.51 -4.68 -5.08
N ARG A 57 26.10 -5.50 -6.04
CA ARG A 57 27.02 -6.39 -6.76
C ARG A 57 26.66 -6.37 -8.23
N ALA A 58 27.41 -5.56 -8.97
CA ALA A 58 27.36 -5.45 -10.40
C ALA A 58 27.92 -6.71 -11.10
N THR A 59 27.60 -6.80 -12.39
CA THR A 59 28.26 -7.57 -13.47
C THR A 59 27.71 -8.98 -13.77
N GLY A 60 26.90 -9.08 -14.83
CA GLY A 60 26.89 -10.27 -15.70
C GLY A 60 25.54 -10.95 -16.03
N THR A 61 24.42 -10.57 -15.41
CA THR A 61 23.15 -11.34 -15.53
C THR A 61 22.09 -10.72 -16.45
N ASP A 62 22.32 -9.50 -16.93
CA ASP A 62 21.21 -8.71 -17.47
C ASP A 62 20.89 -9.01 -18.94
N ASN A 63 21.86 -9.36 -19.80
CA ASN A 63 21.58 -9.48 -21.24
C ASN A 63 20.67 -10.68 -21.60
N SER A 64 20.91 -11.85 -21.01
CA SER A 64 20.08 -13.04 -21.26
C SER A 64 18.67 -12.87 -20.72
N THR A 65 18.55 -12.30 -19.53
CA THR A 65 17.27 -12.00 -18.87
C THR A 65 16.49 -10.96 -19.65
N LEU A 66 17.14 -9.87 -20.07
CA LEU A 66 16.53 -8.83 -20.90
C LEU A 66 16.06 -9.40 -22.25
N MET A 67 16.86 -10.24 -22.91
CA MET A 67 16.46 -10.88 -24.15
C MET A 67 15.27 -11.84 -23.98
N ALA A 68 15.22 -12.59 -22.88
CA ALA A 68 14.09 -13.46 -22.56
C ALA A 68 12.79 -12.66 -22.35
N VAL A 69 12.87 -11.55 -21.61
CA VAL A 69 11.71 -10.67 -21.35
C VAL A 69 11.22 -10.00 -22.64
N ILE A 70 12.13 -9.49 -23.48
CA ILE A 70 11.79 -8.87 -24.77
C ILE A 70 11.12 -9.89 -25.70
N THR A 71 11.67 -11.11 -25.78
CA THR A 71 11.12 -12.18 -26.61
C THR A 71 9.71 -12.60 -26.15
N ALA A 72 9.51 -12.75 -24.84
CA ALA A 72 8.22 -13.06 -24.26
C ALA A 72 7.19 -11.95 -24.52
N ALA A 73 7.60 -10.68 -24.42
CA ALA A 73 6.74 -9.53 -24.69
C ALA A 73 6.30 -9.47 -26.16
N ILE A 74 7.21 -9.69 -27.11
CA ILE A 74 6.91 -9.70 -28.55
C ILE A 74 5.96 -10.87 -28.89
N HIS A 75 6.23 -12.06 -28.35
CA HIS A 75 5.38 -13.23 -28.58
C HIS A 75 3.95 -13.00 -28.08
N GLN A 76 3.81 -12.43 -26.88
CA GLN A 76 2.53 -12.08 -26.28
C GLN A 76 1.79 -10.98 -27.05
N HIS A 77 2.51 -10.01 -27.62
CA HIS A 77 1.90 -8.99 -28.46
C HIS A 77 1.36 -9.58 -29.76
N ARG A 78 2.13 -10.47 -30.41
CA ARG A 78 1.74 -11.12 -31.67
C ARG A 78 0.57 -12.08 -31.49
N SER A 79 0.50 -12.81 -30.38
CA SER A 79 -0.63 -13.71 -30.07
C SER A 79 -1.92 -12.95 -29.79
N ARG A 80 -1.84 -11.72 -29.27
CA ARG A 80 -3.01 -10.86 -29.03
C ARG A 80 -3.50 -10.08 -30.23
N HIS A 81 -2.69 -9.94 -31.28
CA HIS A 81 -3.02 -9.20 -32.51
C HIS A 81 -3.24 -10.12 -33.73
N LYS A 82 -3.56 -11.39 -33.50
CA LYS A 82 -3.99 -12.36 -34.50
C LYS A 82 -5.35 -12.93 -34.10
#